data_AF-A0A969UZW6-F1
#
_entry.id   AF-A0A969UZW6-F1
#
_cell.length_a   1.000
_cell.length_b   1.000
_cell.length_c   1.000
_cell.angle_alpha   90.00
_cell.angle_beta   90.00
_cell.angle_gamma   90.00
#
_symmetry.space_group_name_H-M   'P 1'
#
loop_
_entity.id
_entity.type
_entity.pdbx_description
1 polymer ?
#
loop_
_entity_poly.entity_id
_entity_poly.type
_entity_poly.pdbx_seq_one_letter_code
_entity_poly.pdbx_strand_id
1 'polypeptide(L)'
;MAEFTISIFDPNTLLPHRAGIAGLALALSVLNPKDAPLTWVVTEDSIKLVWEGNDREVVKWLLDQTYQVTKDGYLDVPALNLDVQGHYTFTEGVLSTFLQHSKQRSRDSVGVAKAFSIEEGQPEIKVEFRPLLSCYYTGDLKEAFNSKGIFKQEISLKGHHLPGLVECFVNGAYQESPEGFLALLFLPLACGYYRLPGFRMAVVIPEVLNLKQWVNRRQALSGRTYRNFRSSGAGESALHFLLQEKLLEDAKLERVKYCEVYQLGKQTWDANQSYLKQAVYRVEVEDQILELYDAAIQFFPVKVKQTDKGESWLAISKVLPWICDNLVAGKAWYAGFFEFRKRNEMYERGGLVDMTNTLADKEKTLFDTVQGAFSAYLRGQIVQAQKQGRKLDYGRVTDKVIYRMQRPSTQQEFATVLVDFLSQFRSKSSRGVGLEVYQWLHGENWRQARDLTLLAIATYTSKKGDALDGQDVPIESSPESEESDVYEFST
;
A
#
# COMPACT_ATOMS: atom_id res chain seq x y z
N MET A 1 -16.80 -29.28 -28.44
CA MET A 1 -17.50 -28.62 -27.32
C MET A 1 -16.51 -28.53 -26.18
N ALA A 2 -16.26 -27.31 -25.72
CA ALA A 2 -15.42 -27.04 -24.56
C ALA A 2 -16.32 -26.58 -23.40
N GLU A 3 -16.01 -27.06 -22.20
CA GLU A 3 -16.75 -26.78 -20.98
C GLU A 3 -15.76 -26.55 -19.85
N PHE A 4 -15.71 -25.34 -19.31
CA PHE A 4 -14.87 -24.99 -18.16
C PHE A 4 -15.75 -24.69 -16.96
N THR A 5 -15.37 -25.23 -15.81
CA THR A 5 -15.94 -24.86 -14.51
C THR A 5 -14.81 -24.42 -13.61
N ILE A 6 -14.76 -23.13 -13.30
CA ILE A 6 -13.67 -22.54 -12.52
C ILE A 6 -14.26 -21.99 -11.21
N SER A 7 -13.68 -22.39 -10.08
CA SER A 7 -14.16 -22.01 -8.75
C SER A 7 -13.10 -21.27 -7.95
N ILE A 8 -13.52 -20.25 -7.20
CA ILE A 8 -12.66 -19.52 -6.25
C ILE A 8 -12.26 -20.38 -5.04
N PHE A 9 -12.90 -21.54 -4.84
CA PHE A 9 -12.59 -22.49 -3.77
C PHE A 9 -11.88 -23.75 -4.27
N ASP A 10 -11.42 -23.78 -5.52
CA ASP A 10 -10.61 -24.89 -6.02
C ASP A 10 -9.28 -24.95 -5.23
N PRO A 11 -9.00 -26.08 -4.53
CA PRO A 11 -7.80 -26.22 -3.72
C PRO A 11 -6.50 -26.19 -4.54
N ASN A 12 -6.56 -26.39 -5.86
CA ASN A 12 -5.40 -26.37 -6.75
C ASN A 12 -5.08 -24.97 -7.30
N THR A 13 -5.87 -23.96 -6.94
CA THR A 13 -5.66 -22.58 -7.39
C THR A 13 -4.98 -21.74 -6.33
N LEU A 14 -4.08 -20.85 -6.79
CA LEU A 14 -3.48 -19.82 -5.94
C LEU A 14 -4.41 -18.60 -5.86
N LEU A 15 -4.17 -17.71 -4.89
CA LEU A 15 -4.94 -16.48 -4.74
C LEU A 15 -5.05 -15.65 -6.04
N PRO A 16 -4.00 -15.47 -6.86
CA PRO A 16 -4.09 -14.76 -8.13
C PRO A 16 -5.08 -15.40 -9.11
N HIS A 17 -5.19 -16.72 -9.16
CA HIS A 17 -6.19 -17.39 -10.00
C HIS A 17 -7.60 -17.11 -9.49
N ARG A 18 -7.83 -17.19 -8.18
CA ARG A 18 -9.12 -16.90 -7.55
C ARG A 18 -9.57 -15.47 -7.80
N ALA A 19 -8.66 -14.51 -7.66
CA ALA A 19 -8.88 -13.12 -8.03
C ALA A 19 -9.12 -12.97 -9.55
N GLY A 20 -8.41 -13.73 -10.38
CA GLY A 20 -8.63 -13.80 -11.83
C GLY A 20 -10.04 -14.28 -12.22
N ILE A 21 -10.55 -15.31 -11.55
CA ILE A 21 -11.94 -15.78 -11.70
C ILE A 21 -12.91 -14.65 -11.34
N ALA A 22 -12.64 -13.90 -10.26
CA ALA A 22 -13.45 -12.75 -9.89
C ALA A 22 -13.40 -11.62 -10.94
N GLY A 23 -12.25 -11.39 -11.57
CA GLY A 23 -12.11 -10.49 -12.71
C GLY A 23 -12.90 -10.97 -13.94
N LEU A 24 -12.92 -12.27 -14.21
CA LEU A 24 -13.69 -12.86 -15.30
C LEU A 24 -15.20 -12.72 -15.05
N ALA A 25 -15.66 -12.98 -13.82
CA ALA A 25 -17.07 -12.74 -13.44
C ALA A 25 -17.47 -11.28 -13.69
N LEU A 26 -16.58 -10.34 -13.36
CA LEU A 26 -16.79 -8.92 -13.61
C LEU A 26 -16.85 -8.61 -15.11
N ALA A 27 -15.93 -9.13 -15.92
CA ALA A 27 -15.98 -8.95 -17.36
C ALA A 27 -17.29 -9.48 -17.96
N LEU A 28 -17.71 -10.69 -17.58
CA LEU A 28 -18.95 -11.32 -18.07
C LEU A 28 -20.22 -10.56 -17.68
N SER A 29 -20.20 -9.82 -16.56
CA SER A 29 -21.37 -9.14 -16.02
C SER A 29 -21.94 -8.01 -16.90
N VAL A 30 -21.13 -7.48 -17.82
CA VAL A 30 -21.52 -6.39 -18.73
C VAL A 30 -21.70 -6.86 -20.17
N LEU A 31 -21.47 -8.15 -20.45
CA LEU A 31 -21.62 -8.70 -21.80
C LEU A 31 -23.08 -9.07 -22.07
N ASN A 32 -23.49 -8.91 -23.33
CA ASN A 32 -24.78 -9.40 -23.80
C ASN A 32 -24.66 -10.87 -24.24
N PRO A 33 -25.34 -11.82 -23.58
CA PRO A 33 -25.25 -13.24 -23.94
C PRO A 33 -25.75 -13.54 -25.36
N LYS A 34 -26.57 -12.67 -25.96
CA LYS A 34 -27.13 -12.88 -27.31
C LYS A 34 -26.11 -12.74 -28.42
N ASP A 35 -25.05 -11.97 -28.20
CA ASP A 35 -24.04 -11.63 -29.21
C ASP A 35 -22.75 -12.44 -28.99
N ALA A 36 -22.76 -13.36 -28.04
CA ALA A 36 -21.58 -14.07 -27.55
C ALA A 36 -21.40 -15.45 -28.20
N PRO A 37 -20.17 -15.86 -28.55
CA PRO A 37 -19.87 -17.19 -29.08
C PRO A 37 -19.78 -18.26 -27.97
N LEU A 38 -20.19 -17.92 -26.74
CA LEU A 38 -20.18 -18.80 -25.57
C LEU A 38 -21.38 -18.50 -24.67
N THR A 39 -21.73 -19.47 -23.83
CA THR A 39 -22.70 -19.32 -22.76
C THR A 39 -22.01 -19.42 -21.41
N TRP A 40 -22.55 -18.72 -20.40
CA TRP A 40 -22.00 -18.77 -19.06
C TRP A 40 -23.05 -18.76 -17.97
N VAL A 41 -22.68 -19.31 -16.81
CA VAL A 41 -23.43 -19.22 -15.57
C VAL A 41 -22.46 -18.80 -14.48
N VAL A 42 -22.78 -17.71 -13.77
CA VAL A 42 -22.02 -17.21 -12.63
C VAL A 42 -22.81 -17.49 -11.35
N THR A 43 -22.26 -18.31 -10.47
CA THR A 43 -22.78 -18.54 -9.12
C THR A 43 -22.05 -17.63 -8.13
N GLU A 44 -22.21 -17.87 -6.83
CA GLU A 44 -21.47 -17.13 -5.79
C GLU A 44 -19.99 -17.51 -5.75
N ASP A 45 -19.62 -18.71 -6.21
CA ASP A 45 -18.28 -19.27 -6.02
C ASP A 45 -17.64 -19.83 -7.30
N SER A 46 -18.36 -19.86 -8.41
CA SER A 46 -17.91 -20.49 -9.63
C SER A 46 -18.48 -19.86 -10.89
N ILE A 47 -17.74 -20.06 -11.98
CA ILE A 47 -18.14 -19.70 -13.33
C ILE A 47 -18.11 -20.96 -14.17
N LYS A 48 -19.24 -21.26 -14.80
CA LYS A 48 -19.33 -22.29 -15.83
C LYS A 48 -19.38 -21.61 -17.19
N LEU A 49 -18.50 -22.01 -18.10
CA LEU A 49 -18.44 -21.54 -19.49
C LEU A 49 -18.63 -22.72 -20.43
N VAL A 50 -19.42 -22.54 -21.49
CA VAL A 50 -19.64 -23.56 -22.52
C VAL A 50 -19.64 -22.91 -23.90
N TRP A 51 -18.85 -23.46 -24.82
CA TRP A 51 -18.84 -23.07 -26.23
C TRP A 51 -18.55 -24.23 -27.18
N GLU A 52 -18.81 -23.98 -28.45
CA GLU A 52 -18.45 -24.85 -29.56
C GLU A 52 -17.47 -24.15 -30.50
N GLY A 53 -16.70 -24.93 -31.25
CA GLY A 53 -15.75 -24.38 -32.23
C GLY A 53 -14.36 -24.10 -31.64
N ASN A 54 -13.80 -22.95 -32.01
CA ASN A 54 -12.39 -22.62 -31.86
C ASN A 54 -12.13 -21.82 -30.57
N ASP A 55 -11.37 -22.39 -29.63
CA ASP A 55 -11.08 -21.75 -28.33
C ASP A 55 -10.40 -20.39 -28.50
N ARG A 56 -9.47 -20.26 -29.46
CA ARG A 56 -8.75 -19.02 -29.71
C ARG A 56 -9.70 -17.89 -30.12
N GLU A 57 -10.70 -18.18 -30.95
CA GLU A 57 -11.67 -17.18 -31.40
C GLU A 57 -12.58 -16.73 -30.25
N VAL A 58 -13.04 -17.66 -29.42
CA VAL A 58 -13.88 -17.36 -28.25
C VAL A 58 -13.12 -16.54 -27.21
N VAL A 59 -11.87 -16.91 -26.90
CA VAL A 59 -11.03 -16.18 -25.95
C VAL A 59 -10.66 -14.80 -26.50
N LYS A 60 -10.35 -14.69 -27.80
CA LYS A 60 -10.10 -13.40 -28.44
C LYS A 60 -11.32 -12.49 -28.36
N TRP A 61 -12.52 -13.03 -28.63
CA TRP A 61 -13.76 -12.30 -28.48
C TRP A 61 -13.94 -11.79 -27.04
N LEU A 62 -13.73 -12.65 -26.02
CA LEU A 62 -13.82 -12.24 -24.62
C LEU A 62 -12.85 -11.10 -24.28
N LEU A 63 -11.59 -11.19 -24.72
CA LEU A 63 -10.59 -10.16 -24.48
C LEU A 63 -10.92 -8.85 -25.20
N ASP A 64 -11.42 -8.91 -26.43
CA ASP A 64 -11.83 -7.73 -27.19
C ASP A 64 -13.02 -7.01 -26.54
N GLN A 65 -13.93 -7.75 -25.93
CA GLN A 65 -15.01 -7.15 -25.14
C GLN A 65 -14.51 -6.57 -23.81
N THR A 66 -13.44 -7.13 -23.25
CA THR A 66 -12.96 -6.77 -21.91
C THR A 66 -11.95 -5.63 -21.92
N TYR A 67 -11.00 -5.64 -22.85
CA TYR A 67 -9.87 -4.73 -22.90
C TYR A 67 -9.88 -3.96 -24.21
N GLN A 68 -10.00 -2.64 -24.11
CA GLN A 68 -10.06 -1.74 -25.25
C GLN A 68 -9.02 -0.63 -25.08
N VAL A 69 -8.50 -0.10 -26.17
CA VAL A 69 -7.66 1.10 -26.13
C VAL A 69 -8.52 2.27 -26.58
N THR A 70 -8.69 3.26 -25.70
CA THR A 70 -9.46 4.46 -26.03
C THR A 70 -8.71 5.34 -27.03
N LYS A 71 -9.42 6.28 -27.65
CA LYS A 71 -8.80 7.28 -28.53
C LYS A 71 -7.75 8.15 -27.83
N ASP A 72 -7.90 8.34 -26.52
CA ASP A 72 -6.96 9.08 -25.68
C ASP A 72 -5.78 8.22 -25.19
N GLY A 73 -5.74 6.95 -25.61
CA GLY A 73 -4.69 5.99 -25.29
C GLY A 73 -4.72 5.46 -23.87
N TYR A 74 -5.90 5.33 -23.27
CA TYR A 74 -6.06 4.58 -22.02
C TYR A 74 -6.43 3.13 -22.29
N LEU A 75 -6.04 2.23 -21.39
CA LEU A 75 -6.62 0.91 -21.31
C LEU A 75 -8.00 1.05 -20.65
N ASP A 76 -9.04 0.81 -21.44
CA ASP A 76 -10.42 0.78 -21.00
C ASP A 76 -10.86 -0.66 -20.73
N VAL A 77 -11.64 -0.79 -19.66
CA VAL A 77 -12.33 -2.00 -19.27
C VAL A 77 -13.76 -1.58 -18.91
N PRO A 78 -14.74 -1.74 -19.81
CA PRO A 78 -16.10 -1.26 -19.60
C PRO A 78 -16.74 -1.76 -18.30
N ALA A 79 -16.38 -2.97 -17.87
CA ALA A 79 -16.87 -3.57 -16.64
C ALA A 79 -16.47 -2.83 -15.35
N LEU A 80 -15.41 -2.01 -15.40
CA LEU A 80 -14.93 -1.22 -14.26
C LEU A 80 -15.54 0.18 -14.17
N ASN A 81 -16.31 0.63 -15.17
CA ASN A 81 -16.98 1.93 -15.19
C ASN A 81 -16.08 3.11 -14.75
N LEU A 82 -14.85 3.14 -15.28
CA LEU A 82 -13.78 4.04 -14.84
C LEU A 82 -14.09 5.50 -15.19
N ASP A 83 -13.81 6.42 -14.26
CA ASP A 83 -13.76 7.85 -14.55
C ASP A 83 -12.43 8.25 -15.20
N VAL A 84 -12.25 9.54 -15.49
CA VAL A 84 -11.04 10.07 -16.14
C VAL A 84 -9.76 9.75 -15.35
N GLN A 85 -9.77 9.85 -14.02
CA GLN A 85 -8.61 9.50 -13.19
C GLN A 85 -8.48 7.99 -13.04
N GLY A 86 -9.59 7.27 -12.96
CA GLY A 86 -9.67 5.81 -12.96
C GLY A 86 -8.99 5.21 -14.19
N HIS A 87 -9.26 5.74 -15.38
CA HIS A 87 -8.58 5.32 -16.61
C HIS A 87 -7.06 5.51 -16.53
N TYR A 88 -6.59 6.67 -16.07
CA TYR A 88 -5.17 6.93 -15.92
C TYR A 88 -4.52 5.95 -14.92
N THR A 89 -5.11 5.82 -13.72
CA THR A 89 -4.54 5.02 -12.63
C THR A 89 -4.59 3.53 -12.92
N PHE A 90 -5.67 3.04 -13.52
CA PHE A 90 -5.77 1.65 -13.99
C PHE A 90 -4.76 1.36 -15.09
N THR A 91 -4.68 2.22 -16.12
CA THR A 91 -3.71 2.07 -17.22
C THR A 91 -2.28 2.02 -16.66
N GLU A 92 -1.84 3.04 -15.94
CA GLU A 92 -0.48 3.09 -15.39
C GLU A 92 -0.23 1.95 -14.39
N GLY A 93 -1.23 1.54 -13.62
CA GLY A 93 -1.19 0.38 -12.73
C GLY A 93 -0.87 -0.90 -13.48
N VAL A 94 -1.67 -1.25 -14.50
CA VAL A 94 -1.49 -2.45 -15.33
C VAL A 94 -0.15 -2.40 -16.08
N LEU A 95 0.19 -1.26 -16.68
CA LEU A 95 1.43 -1.11 -17.46
C LEU A 95 2.69 -1.25 -16.60
N SER A 96 2.64 -0.79 -15.35
CA SER A 96 3.80 -0.82 -14.45
C SER A 96 3.91 -2.13 -13.66
N THR A 97 2.94 -3.04 -13.77
CA THR A 97 2.87 -4.25 -12.95
C THR A 97 2.77 -5.53 -13.77
N PHE A 98 1.78 -5.64 -14.66
CA PHE A 98 1.61 -6.79 -15.55
C PHE A 98 2.44 -6.59 -16.83
N LEU A 99 2.32 -5.43 -17.46
CA LEU A 99 2.84 -5.22 -18.81
C LEU A 99 4.16 -4.44 -18.80
N GLN A 100 5.09 -4.80 -17.92
CA GLN A 100 6.32 -4.05 -17.62
C GLN A 100 7.31 -3.97 -18.78
N HIS A 101 7.36 -5.00 -19.63
CA HIS A 101 8.31 -5.06 -20.76
C HIS A 101 7.71 -4.37 -22.00
N SER A 102 8.53 -3.63 -22.74
CA SER A 102 8.12 -2.94 -23.98
C SER A 102 7.62 -3.86 -25.10
N LYS A 103 7.81 -5.18 -24.97
CA LYS A 103 7.29 -6.18 -25.93
C LYS A 103 5.83 -6.55 -25.64
N GLN A 104 5.32 -6.17 -24.47
CA GLN A 104 3.96 -6.45 -24.01
C GLN A 104 3.03 -5.26 -24.25
N ARG A 105 3.57 -4.11 -24.67
CA ARG A 105 2.82 -2.87 -24.91
C ARG A 105 3.52 -1.97 -25.92
N SER A 106 2.73 -1.28 -26.74
CA SER A 106 3.20 -0.18 -27.57
C SER A 106 2.60 1.12 -27.04
N ARG A 107 3.43 2.15 -26.87
CA ARG A 107 3.01 3.49 -26.45
C ARG A 107 3.46 4.50 -27.49
N ASP A 108 2.73 5.60 -27.59
CA ASP A 108 3.16 6.73 -28.40
C ASP A 108 4.51 7.27 -27.88
N SER A 109 5.36 7.65 -28.82
CA SER A 109 6.61 8.35 -28.56
C SER A 109 6.40 9.74 -27.94
N VAL A 110 5.26 10.37 -28.23
CA VAL A 110 4.92 11.72 -27.77
C VAL A 110 4.11 11.64 -26.47
N GLY A 111 4.67 12.20 -25.41
CA GLY A 111 3.97 12.38 -24.13
C GLY A 111 2.96 13.52 -24.18
N VAL A 112 1.83 13.33 -23.51
CA VAL A 112 0.78 14.33 -23.29
C VAL A 112 0.78 14.74 -21.82
N ALA A 113 0.83 16.04 -21.55
CA ALA A 113 0.71 16.55 -20.19
C ALA A 113 -0.72 16.32 -19.67
N LYS A 114 -0.84 15.68 -18.51
CA LYS A 114 -2.09 15.52 -17.75
C LYS A 114 -1.96 16.28 -16.45
N ALA A 115 -3.02 16.95 -16.04
CA ALA A 115 -3.08 17.68 -14.78
C ALA A 115 -4.16 17.06 -13.89
N PHE A 116 -3.82 16.85 -12.61
CA PHE A 116 -4.72 16.29 -11.63
C PHE A 116 -4.92 17.26 -10.47
N SER A 117 -6.16 17.66 -10.24
CA SER A 117 -6.57 18.33 -9.01
C SER A 117 -6.69 17.30 -7.88
N ILE A 118 -6.08 17.60 -6.74
CA ILE A 118 -6.01 16.71 -5.57
C ILE A 118 -7.04 17.12 -4.54
N GLU A 119 -7.08 18.41 -4.24
CA GLU A 119 -8.03 19.06 -3.33
C GLU A 119 -8.42 20.41 -3.92
N GLU A 120 -9.64 20.85 -3.66
CA GLU A 120 -10.14 22.13 -4.15
C GLU A 120 -9.27 23.30 -3.64
N GLY A 121 -8.87 24.19 -4.55
CA GLY A 121 -8.03 25.34 -4.23
C GLY A 121 -6.53 25.05 -4.12
N GLN A 122 -6.07 23.81 -4.26
CA GLN A 122 -4.64 23.48 -4.32
C GLN A 122 -4.10 23.45 -5.77
N PRO A 123 -2.79 23.70 -5.98
CA PRO A 123 -2.17 23.56 -7.28
C PRO A 123 -2.33 22.17 -7.88
N GLU A 124 -2.63 22.09 -9.18
CA GLU A 124 -2.71 20.82 -9.89
C GLU A 124 -1.33 20.16 -10.01
N ILE A 125 -1.34 18.83 -10.05
CA ILE A 125 -0.14 18.03 -10.29
C ILE A 125 -0.09 17.66 -11.76
N LYS A 126 0.96 18.10 -12.43
CA LYS A 126 1.22 17.82 -13.84
C LYS A 126 2.07 16.57 -13.97
N VAL A 127 1.66 15.65 -14.82
CA VAL A 127 2.41 14.45 -15.17
C VAL A 127 2.46 14.29 -16.69
N GLU A 128 3.55 13.72 -17.17
CA GLU A 128 3.63 13.26 -18.56
C GLU A 128 3.00 11.88 -18.67
N PHE A 129 2.02 11.74 -19.56
CA PHE A 129 1.38 10.48 -19.89
C PHE A 129 1.64 10.13 -21.35
N ARG A 130 2.15 8.92 -21.63
CA ARG A 130 2.32 8.44 -23.01
C ARG A 130 1.13 7.55 -23.39
N PRO A 131 0.30 7.95 -24.37
CA PRO A 131 -0.85 7.16 -24.84
C PRO A 131 -0.48 5.70 -25.14
N LEU A 132 -1.29 4.75 -24.69
CA LEU A 132 -1.21 3.35 -25.06
C LEU A 132 -1.78 3.19 -26.48
N LEU A 133 -1.07 2.45 -27.34
CA LEU A 133 -1.51 2.14 -28.70
C LEU A 133 -2.03 0.71 -28.80
N SER A 134 -1.33 -0.22 -28.16
CA SER A 134 -1.72 -1.62 -28.08
C SER A 134 -1.04 -2.30 -26.89
N CYS A 135 -1.61 -3.42 -26.44
CA CYS A 135 -1.00 -4.23 -25.41
C CYS A 135 -1.23 -5.73 -25.63
N TYR A 136 -0.62 -6.54 -24.76
CA TYR A 136 -0.76 -7.99 -24.73
C TYR A 136 -2.23 -8.43 -24.79
N TYR A 137 -3.11 -7.82 -24.00
CA TYR A 137 -4.53 -8.18 -23.93
C TYR A 137 -5.33 -7.83 -25.19
N THR A 138 -4.88 -6.88 -25.99
CA THR A 138 -5.51 -6.51 -27.27
C THR A 138 -4.90 -7.22 -28.47
N GLY A 139 -3.89 -8.07 -28.23
CA GLY A 139 -3.13 -8.78 -29.27
C GLY A 139 -3.65 -10.19 -29.55
N ASP A 140 -2.87 -10.93 -30.34
CA ASP A 140 -3.08 -12.36 -30.57
C ASP A 140 -2.33 -13.20 -29.52
N LEU A 141 -3.06 -13.97 -28.70
CA LEU A 141 -2.48 -14.87 -27.68
C LEU A 141 -1.96 -16.20 -28.25
N LYS A 142 -1.03 -16.16 -29.20
CA LYS A 142 -0.62 -17.35 -29.99
C LYS A 142 0.02 -18.45 -29.13
N GLU A 143 0.60 -18.10 -27.99
CA GLU A 143 1.32 -19.03 -27.12
C GLU A 143 0.40 -20.05 -26.41
N ALA A 144 -0.87 -19.72 -26.20
CA ALA A 144 -1.81 -20.57 -25.45
C ALA A 144 -2.50 -21.64 -26.31
N PHE A 145 -2.46 -21.50 -27.64
CA PHE A 145 -3.23 -22.36 -28.56
C PHE A 145 -2.32 -23.16 -29.49
N ASN A 146 -2.81 -24.31 -29.93
CA ASN A 146 -2.17 -25.09 -31.00
C ASN A 146 -2.56 -24.54 -32.39
N SER A 147 -2.02 -25.15 -33.45
CA SER A 147 -2.28 -24.73 -34.84
C SER A 147 -3.75 -24.85 -35.26
N LYS A 148 -4.57 -25.61 -34.53
CA LYS A 148 -6.02 -25.76 -34.75
C LYS A 148 -6.85 -24.75 -33.94
N GLY A 149 -6.20 -23.85 -33.18
CA GLY A 149 -6.89 -22.88 -32.33
C GLY A 149 -7.49 -23.45 -31.05
N ILE A 150 -7.10 -24.68 -30.66
CA ILE A 150 -7.52 -25.32 -29.41
C ILE A 150 -6.47 -25.01 -28.34
N PHE A 151 -6.90 -24.84 -27.09
CA PHE A 151 -5.97 -24.66 -25.98
C PHE A 151 -4.92 -25.78 -25.91
N LYS A 152 -3.69 -25.42 -25.55
CA LYS A 152 -2.68 -26.39 -25.13
C LYS A 152 -3.04 -26.91 -23.75
N GLN A 153 -2.73 -28.19 -23.48
CA GLN A 153 -2.94 -28.79 -22.17
C GLN A 153 -2.09 -28.12 -21.08
N GLU A 154 -0.89 -27.67 -21.45
CA GLU A 154 0.04 -26.95 -20.59
C GLU A 154 0.44 -25.65 -21.28
N ILE A 155 0.26 -24.54 -20.58
CA ILE A 155 0.52 -23.19 -21.08
C ILE A 155 1.59 -22.54 -20.21
N SER A 156 2.74 -22.22 -20.80
CA SER A 156 3.82 -21.54 -20.11
C SER A 156 3.41 -20.14 -19.65
N LEU A 157 3.46 -19.90 -18.34
CA LEU A 157 3.25 -18.60 -17.75
C LEU A 157 4.50 -17.72 -17.79
N LYS A 158 4.26 -16.41 -17.80
CA LYS A 158 5.27 -15.34 -17.80
C LYS A 158 4.83 -14.25 -16.84
N GLY A 159 5.74 -13.31 -16.55
CA GLY A 159 5.49 -12.21 -15.61
C GLY A 159 4.26 -11.33 -15.93
N HIS A 160 3.81 -11.26 -17.19
CA HIS A 160 2.58 -10.53 -17.55
C HIS A 160 1.28 -11.29 -17.31
N HIS A 161 1.33 -12.60 -17.06
CA HIS A 161 0.18 -13.38 -16.58
C HIS A 161 0.09 -13.31 -15.06
N LEU A 162 1.26 -13.37 -14.40
CA LEU A 162 1.39 -13.32 -12.95
C LEU A 162 2.57 -12.41 -12.57
N PRO A 163 2.30 -11.18 -12.08
CA PRO A 163 3.34 -10.22 -11.75
C PRO A 163 4.36 -10.80 -10.78
N GLY A 164 5.64 -10.67 -11.14
CA GLY A 164 6.73 -11.14 -10.31
C GLY A 164 7.02 -12.66 -10.39
N LEU A 165 6.35 -13.39 -11.30
CA LEU A 165 6.76 -14.74 -11.65
C LEU A 165 8.12 -14.72 -12.34
N VAL A 166 9.06 -15.51 -11.81
CA VAL A 166 10.40 -15.69 -12.38
C VAL A 166 10.54 -17.13 -12.85
N GLU A 167 11.04 -17.32 -14.05
CA GLU A 167 11.29 -18.65 -14.61
C GLU A 167 12.38 -19.37 -13.81
N CYS A 168 12.15 -20.65 -13.51
CA CYS A 168 13.17 -21.47 -12.87
C CYS A 168 14.14 -21.96 -13.95
N PHE A 169 15.42 -21.56 -13.87
CA PHE A 169 16.42 -22.01 -14.84
C PHE A 169 16.56 -23.55 -14.95
N VAL A 170 16.20 -24.28 -13.89
CA VAL A 170 16.29 -25.75 -13.84
C VAL A 170 15.01 -26.42 -14.34
N ASN A 171 13.84 -25.91 -13.93
CA ASN A 171 12.54 -26.55 -14.19
C ASN A 171 11.77 -25.91 -15.36
N GLY A 172 12.32 -24.85 -15.97
CA GLY A 172 11.67 -24.07 -17.02
C GLY A 172 10.54 -23.17 -16.52
N ALA A 173 9.76 -22.67 -17.48
CA ALA A 173 8.59 -21.84 -17.21
C ALA A 173 7.50 -22.63 -16.46
N TYR A 174 6.85 -21.97 -15.51
CA TYR A 174 5.68 -22.51 -14.82
C TYR A 174 4.58 -22.82 -15.84
N GLN A 175 4.00 -24.02 -15.77
CA GLN A 175 2.94 -24.46 -16.66
C GLN A 175 1.58 -24.31 -15.99
N GLU A 176 0.58 -23.93 -16.78
CA GLU A 176 -0.78 -23.75 -16.29
C GLU A 176 -1.79 -24.45 -17.19
N SER A 177 -2.90 -24.87 -16.57
CA SER A 177 -4.09 -25.39 -17.23
C SER A 177 -4.79 -24.31 -18.09
N PRO A 178 -5.61 -24.69 -19.08
CA PRO A 178 -6.46 -23.75 -19.81
C PRO A 178 -7.34 -22.88 -18.91
N GLU A 179 -7.95 -23.47 -17.88
CA GLU A 179 -8.83 -22.81 -16.92
C GLU A 179 -8.05 -21.79 -16.07
N GLY A 180 -6.90 -22.20 -15.55
CA GLY A 180 -6.03 -21.33 -14.76
C GLY A 180 -5.46 -20.18 -15.59
N PHE A 181 -5.05 -20.46 -16.83
CA PHE A 181 -4.57 -19.44 -17.76
C PHE A 181 -5.66 -18.43 -18.09
N LEU A 182 -6.87 -18.93 -18.41
CA LEU A 182 -8.03 -18.08 -18.68
C LEU A 182 -8.32 -17.17 -17.48
N ALA A 183 -8.33 -17.70 -16.25
CA ALA A 183 -8.53 -16.88 -15.06
C ALA A 183 -7.48 -15.76 -14.93
N LEU A 184 -6.20 -16.07 -15.16
CA LEU A 184 -5.10 -15.09 -15.03
C LEU A 184 -5.17 -13.97 -16.07
N LEU A 185 -5.79 -14.17 -17.24
CA LEU A 185 -6.02 -13.09 -18.22
C LEU A 185 -6.93 -11.97 -17.67
N PHE A 186 -7.76 -12.28 -16.66
CA PHE A 186 -8.69 -11.32 -16.04
C PHE A 186 -8.25 -10.89 -14.64
N LEU A 187 -7.14 -11.41 -14.13
CA LEU A 187 -6.54 -10.97 -12.87
C LEU A 187 -6.38 -9.43 -12.77
N PRO A 188 -6.00 -8.70 -13.83
CA PRO A 188 -5.87 -7.26 -13.74
C PRO A 188 -7.13 -6.52 -13.28
N LEU A 189 -8.31 -7.06 -13.58
CA LEU A 189 -9.59 -6.45 -13.21
C LEU A 189 -9.89 -6.55 -11.71
N ALA A 190 -9.31 -7.54 -11.04
CA ALA A 190 -9.56 -7.76 -9.63
C ALA A 190 -8.57 -7.05 -8.71
N CYS A 191 -7.43 -6.61 -9.26
CA CYS A 191 -6.33 -6.08 -8.46
C CYS A 191 -6.50 -4.59 -8.09
N GLY A 192 -5.98 -4.21 -6.93
CA GLY A 192 -5.69 -2.81 -6.58
C GLY A 192 -4.26 -2.42 -6.99
N TYR A 193 -4.08 -1.24 -7.55
CA TYR A 193 -2.77 -0.75 -8.01
C TYR A 193 -2.33 0.47 -7.22
N TYR A 194 -1.07 0.46 -6.78
CA TYR A 194 -0.49 1.56 -6.01
C TYR A 194 0.93 1.86 -6.46
N ARG A 195 1.22 3.15 -6.66
CA ARG A 195 2.57 3.65 -6.88
C ARG A 195 3.24 3.94 -5.54
N LEU A 196 4.40 3.34 -5.34
CA LEU A 196 5.22 3.45 -4.13
C LEU A 196 6.43 4.38 -4.35
N PRO A 197 7.04 4.91 -3.27
CA PRO A 197 8.29 5.65 -3.36
C PRO A 197 9.44 4.82 -3.94
N GLY A 198 10.35 5.48 -4.68
CA GLY A 198 11.53 4.86 -5.26
C GLY A 198 11.26 4.02 -6.51
N PHE A 199 10.35 4.48 -7.38
CA PHE A 199 9.96 3.79 -8.62
C PHE A 199 9.54 2.34 -8.37
N ARG A 200 8.69 2.13 -7.36
CA ARG A 200 8.13 0.83 -7.01
C ARG A 200 6.63 0.83 -7.22
N MET A 201 6.07 -0.36 -7.38
CA MET A 201 4.63 -0.59 -7.51
C MET A 201 4.19 -1.63 -6.49
N ALA A 202 2.94 -1.53 -6.04
CA ALA A 202 2.24 -2.58 -5.31
C ALA A 202 1.02 -3.02 -6.12
N VAL A 203 0.88 -4.34 -6.27
CA VAL A 203 -0.35 -4.99 -6.75
C VAL A 203 -1.00 -5.66 -5.55
N VAL A 204 -2.21 -5.23 -5.20
CA VAL A 204 -3.02 -5.85 -4.16
C VAL A 204 -3.94 -6.86 -4.81
N ILE A 205 -3.80 -8.13 -4.45
CA ILE A 205 -4.57 -9.26 -4.95
C ILE A 205 -5.53 -9.68 -3.83
N PRO A 206 -6.84 -9.45 -3.98
CA PRO A 206 -7.83 -9.70 -2.93
C PRO A 206 -8.23 -11.17 -2.83
N GLU A 207 -8.60 -11.61 -1.63
CA GLU A 207 -9.36 -12.83 -1.45
C GLU A 207 -10.85 -12.56 -1.61
N VAL A 208 -11.36 -12.95 -2.77
CA VAL A 208 -12.78 -12.86 -3.09
C VAL A 208 -13.48 -14.11 -2.57
N LEU A 209 -14.53 -13.91 -1.77
CA LEU A 209 -15.33 -14.99 -1.17
C LEU A 209 -16.70 -15.16 -1.83
N ASN A 210 -17.18 -14.15 -2.56
CA ASN A 210 -18.43 -14.18 -3.31
C ASN A 210 -18.30 -13.37 -4.61
N LEU A 211 -18.45 -14.05 -5.76
CA LEU A 211 -18.33 -13.48 -7.09
C LEU A 211 -19.42 -12.43 -7.38
N LYS A 212 -20.68 -12.69 -7.01
CA LYS A 212 -21.79 -11.78 -7.30
C LYS A 212 -21.65 -10.49 -6.51
N GLN A 213 -21.33 -10.59 -5.23
CA GLN A 213 -21.09 -9.41 -4.41
C GLN A 213 -19.87 -8.63 -4.90
N TRP A 214 -18.80 -9.33 -5.28
CA TRP A 214 -17.61 -8.71 -5.86
C TRP A 214 -17.94 -7.88 -7.11
N VAL A 215 -18.72 -8.44 -8.05
CA VAL A 215 -19.15 -7.74 -9.26
C VAL A 215 -19.92 -6.46 -8.90
N ASN A 216 -20.93 -6.57 -8.04
CA ASN A 216 -21.75 -5.44 -7.63
C ASN A 216 -20.89 -4.32 -7.00
N ARG A 217 -19.95 -4.68 -6.11
CA ARG A 217 -19.05 -3.71 -5.47
C ARG A 217 -18.14 -3.02 -6.47
N ARG A 218 -17.57 -3.77 -7.42
CA ARG A 218 -16.63 -3.21 -8.40
C ARG A 218 -17.30 -2.29 -9.40
N GLN A 219 -18.53 -2.60 -9.83
CA GLN A 219 -19.29 -1.73 -10.73
C GLN A 219 -19.73 -0.41 -10.07
N ALA A 220 -19.86 -0.40 -8.73
CA ALA A 220 -20.17 0.82 -7.97
C ALA A 220 -18.97 1.77 -7.81
N LEU A 221 -17.75 1.35 -8.18
CA LEU A 221 -16.53 2.13 -8.06
C LEU A 221 -16.07 2.64 -9.42
N SER A 222 -15.92 3.95 -9.59
CA SER A 222 -15.39 4.55 -10.83
C SER A 222 -13.86 4.58 -10.92
N GLY A 223 -13.18 3.68 -10.20
CA GLY A 223 -11.72 3.62 -10.13
C GLY A 223 -11.11 4.44 -8.98
N ARG A 224 -9.85 4.86 -9.15
CA ARG A 224 -9.07 5.58 -8.12
C ARG A 224 -8.67 6.97 -8.59
N THR A 225 -8.66 7.89 -7.65
CA THR A 225 -8.05 9.21 -7.85
C THR A 225 -6.52 9.10 -7.88
N TYR A 226 -5.87 10.09 -8.48
CA TYR A 226 -4.41 10.19 -8.52
C TYR A 226 -3.79 10.21 -7.11
N ARG A 227 -4.48 10.81 -6.14
CA ARG A 227 -4.10 10.77 -4.71
C ARG A 227 -4.10 9.33 -4.18
N ASN A 228 -5.20 8.62 -4.36
CA ASN A 228 -5.42 7.27 -3.80
C ASN A 228 -4.72 6.16 -4.60
N PHE A 229 -4.13 6.49 -5.75
CA PHE A 229 -3.21 5.64 -6.49
C PHE A 229 -1.80 5.65 -5.89
N ARG A 230 -1.47 6.59 -5.01
CA ARG A 230 -0.18 6.62 -4.33
C ARG A 230 -0.29 6.08 -2.92
N SER A 231 0.73 5.34 -2.52
CA SER A 231 0.88 4.83 -1.17
C SER A 231 2.34 4.94 -0.75
N SER A 232 2.57 5.13 0.53
CA SER A 232 3.86 5.24 1.21
C SER A 232 4.60 3.90 1.32
N GLY A 233 3.88 2.77 1.25
CA GLY A 233 4.47 1.43 1.33
C GLY A 233 3.48 0.31 0.95
N ALA A 234 4.00 -0.91 0.80
CA ALA A 234 3.17 -2.07 0.42
C ALA A 234 2.17 -2.46 1.52
N GLY A 235 2.56 -2.37 2.80
CA GLY A 235 1.64 -2.60 3.92
C GLY A 235 0.47 -1.62 3.93
N GLU A 236 0.75 -0.33 3.70
CA GLU A 236 -0.31 0.68 3.56
C GLU A 236 -1.21 0.39 2.35
N SER A 237 -0.65 -0.02 1.20
CA SER A 237 -1.46 -0.36 0.02
C SER A 237 -2.52 -1.43 0.34
N ALA A 238 -2.15 -2.42 1.16
CA ALA A 238 -3.07 -3.44 1.67
C ALA A 238 -4.16 -2.83 2.57
N LEU A 239 -3.76 -2.07 3.59
CA LEU A 239 -4.69 -1.44 4.54
C LEU A 239 -5.66 -0.49 3.83
N HIS A 240 -5.15 0.30 2.89
CA HIS A 240 -5.95 1.23 2.09
C HIS A 240 -6.97 0.49 1.22
N PHE A 241 -6.57 -0.60 0.59
CA PHE A 241 -7.49 -1.44 -0.19
C PHE A 241 -8.58 -2.01 0.70
N LEU A 242 -8.21 -2.65 1.81
CA LEU A 242 -9.16 -3.30 2.72
C LEU A 242 -10.07 -2.29 3.44
N LEU A 243 -9.59 -1.08 3.74
CA LEU A 243 -10.43 0.00 4.25
C LEU A 243 -11.48 0.43 3.22
N GLN A 244 -11.09 0.60 1.95
CA GLN A 244 -12.05 0.91 0.89
C GLN A 244 -13.10 -0.19 0.73
N GLU A 245 -12.70 -1.46 0.77
CA GLU A 245 -13.65 -2.57 0.75
C GLU A 245 -14.62 -2.52 1.94
N LYS A 246 -14.14 -2.19 3.15
CA LYS A 246 -14.99 -2.02 4.34
C LYS A 246 -16.00 -0.89 4.17
N LEU A 247 -15.63 0.22 3.53
CA LEU A 247 -16.50 1.39 3.39
C LEU A 247 -17.62 1.21 2.36
N LEU A 248 -17.50 0.24 1.45
CA LEU A 248 -18.49 -0.03 0.40
C LEU A 248 -19.61 -0.97 0.84
N GLU A 249 -19.57 -1.49 2.07
CA GLU A 249 -20.34 -2.68 2.44
C GLU A 249 -21.36 -2.45 3.56
N ASP A 250 -22.60 -2.87 3.30
CA ASP A 250 -23.66 -3.04 4.30
C ASP A 250 -23.63 -4.45 4.96
N ALA A 251 -22.96 -5.44 4.36
CA ALA A 251 -23.00 -6.86 4.75
C ALA A 251 -21.63 -7.43 5.19
N LYS A 252 -21.36 -7.41 6.51
CA LYS A 252 -20.06 -7.75 7.13
C LYS A 252 -19.47 -9.15 6.85
N LEU A 253 -20.27 -10.13 6.39
CA LEU A 253 -19.85 -11.54 6.35
C LEU A 253 -19.03 -11.90 5.10
N GLU A 254 -19.27 -11.21 3.98
CA GLU A 254 -18.68 -11.56 2.66
C GLU A 254 -17.65 -10.53 2.19
N ARG A 255 -17.15 -9.74 3.15
CA ARG A 255 -16.09 -8.76 2.98
C ARG A 255 -14.77 -9.40 2.64
N VAL A 256 -14.00 -8.73 1.78
CA VAL A 256 -12.57 -8.99 1.64
C VAL A 256 -11.85 -8.56 2.92
N LYS A 257 -11.34 -9.53 3.68
CA LYS A 257 -10.55 -9.30 4.90
C LYS A 257 -9.07 -9.63 4.73
N TYR A 258 -8.76 -10.37 3.66
CA TYR A 258 -7.42 -10.83 3.34
C TYR A 258 -7.02 -10.39 1.93
N CYS A 259 -5.76 -10.03 1.75
CA CYS A 259 -5.15 -9.83 0.45
C CYS A 259 -3.64 -10.15 0.47
N GLU A 260 -3.10 -10.44 -0.71
CA GLU A 260 -1.66 -10.46 -0.92
C GLU A 260 -1.22 -9.19 -1.65
N VAL A 261 -0.14 -8.55 -1.18
CA VAL A 261 0.47 -7.40 -1.85
C VAL A 261 1.81 -7.80 -2.44
N TYR A 262 1.91 -7.74 -3.76
CA TYR A 262 3.15 -7.97 -4.48
C TYR A 262 3.85 -6.62 -4.66
N GLN A 263 4.97 -6.43 -3.96
CA GLN A 263 5.83 -5.27 -4.16
C GLN A 263 6.79 -5.53 -5.32
N LEU A 264 6.74 -4.67 -6.33
CA LEU A 264 7.54 -4.76 -7.55
C LEU A 264 8.47 -3.54 -7.65
N GLY A 265 9.70 -3.74 -8.10
CA GLY A 265 10.68 -2.64 -8.23
C GLY A 265 11.93 -3.01 -9.01
N LYS A 266 12.70 -1.99 -9.40
CA LYS A 266 13.95 -2.16 -10.14
C LYS A 266 14.96 -2.94 -9.30
N GLN A 267 15.66 -3.89 -9.91
CA GLN A 267 16.83 -4.54 -9.31
C GLN A 267 18.07 -3.71 -9.65
N THR A 268 19.01 -3.62 -8.71
CA THR A 268 20.25 -2.84 -8.85
C THR A 268 21.25 -3.44 -9.85
N TRP A 269 21.08 -4.71 -10.26
CA TRP A 269 22.08 -5.45 -11.05
C TRP A 269 21.65 -5.80 -12.48
N ASP A 270 20.38 -5.61 -12.88
CA ASP A 270 19.93 -5.79 -14.27
C ASP A 270 18.99 -4.64 -14.67
N ALA A 271 19.52 -3.74 -15.50
CA ALA A 271 18.80 -2.58 -16.00
C ALA A 271 17.60 -2.95 -16.89
N ASN A 272 17.59 -4.14 -17.49
CA ASN A 272 16.55 -4.60 -18.42
C ASN A 272 15.32 -5.21 -17.71
N GLN A 273 15.42 -5.53 -16.41
CA GLN A 273 14.30 -6.05 -15.61
C GLN A 273 13.82 -5.03 -14.59
N SER A 274 13.05 -4.07 -15.07
CA SER A 274 12.75 -2.85 -14.30
C SER A 274 11.82 -3.05 -13.10
N TYR A 275 11.16 -4.21 -12.92
CA TYR A 275 10.13 -4.41 -11.87
C TYR A 275 9.94 -5.88 -11.42
N LEU A 276 11.01 -6.55 -10.96
CA LEU A 276 10.90 -7.88 -10.36
C LEU A 276 10.19 -7.86 -9.00
N LYS A 277 9.66 -9.02 -8.60
CA LYS A 277 9.06 -9.25 -7.27
C LYS A 277 10.10 -9.04 -6.18
N GLN A 278 9.91 -8.03 -5.35
CA GLN A 278 10.79 -7.74 -4.22
C GLN A 278 10.28 -8.39 -2.93
N ALA A 279 8.97 -8.40 -2.72
CA ALA A 279 8.35 -8.95 -1.51
C ALA A 279 6.88 -9.35 -1.75
N VAL A 280 6.38 -10.23 -0.89
CA VAL A 280 4.94 -10.54 -0.74
C VAL A 280 4.54 -10.22 0.68
N TYR A 281 3.52 -9.38 0.84
CA TYR A 281 2.86 -9.14 2.11
C TYR A 281 1.55 -9.90 2.11
N ARG A 282 1.33 -10.73 3.12
CA ARG A 282 0.07 -11.45 3.33
C ARG A 282 -0.64 -10.73 4.46
N VAL A 283 -1.76 -10.10 4.16
CA VAL A 283 -2.38 -9.14 5.06
C VAL A 283 -3.81 -9.56 5.33
N GLU A 284 -4.08 -9.98 6.55
CA GLU A 284 -5.43 -10.19 7.09
C GLU A 284 -5.66 -9.15 8.19
N VAL A 285 -6.79 -8.45 8.15
CA VAL A 285 -7.07 -7.39 9.13
C VAL A 285 -8.46 -7.47 9.73
N GLU A 286 -8.49 -7.17 11.04
CA GLU A 286 -9.70 -6.95 11.80
C GLU A 286 -10.16 -5.48 11.69
N ASP A 287 -11.42 -5.23 12.07
CA ASP A 287 -12.01 -3.89 12.01
C ASP A 287 -11.25 -2.86 12.85
N GLN A 288 -10.71 -3.27 14.00
CA GLN A 288 -9.95 -2.41 14.90
C GLN A 288 -8.64 -1.91 14.25
N ILE A 289 -7.98 -2.76 13.45
CA ILE A 289 -6.77 -2.38 12.73
C ILE A 289 -7.10 -1.38 11.62
N LEU A 290 -8.22 -1.58 10.91
CA LEU A 290 -8.68 -0.64 9.90
C LEU A 290 -9.11 0.72 10.50
N GLU A 291 -9.69 0.73 11.71
CA GLU A 291 -10.02 1.96 12.44
C GLU A 291 -8.77 2.72 12.89
N LEU A 292 -7.75 2.01 13.37
CA LEU A 292 -6.44 2.61 13.67
C LEU A 292 -5.77 3.17 12.41
N TYR A 293 -5.86 2.45 11.28
CA TYR A 293 -5.35 2.94 10.01
C TYR A 293 -6.11 4.17 9.50
N ASP A 294 -7.44 4.17 9.60
CA ASP A 294 -8.27 5.33 9.23
C ASP A 294 -7.92 6.58 10.06
N ALA A 295 -7.67 6.42 11.36
CA ALA A 295 -7.15 7.50 12.19
C ALA A 295 -5.75 7.95 11.72
N ALA A 296 -4.85 7.00 11.43
CA ALA A 296 -3.49 7.32 11.00
C ALA A 296 -3.46 8.13 9.69
N ILE A 297 -4.26 7.78 8.67
CA ILE A 297 -4.30 8.55 7.42
C ILE A 297 -4.84 9.97 7.59
N GLN A 298 -5.68 10.20 8.60
CA GLN A 298 -6.18 11.54 8.94
C GLN A 298 -5.11 12.37 9.66
N PHE A 299 -4.31 11.74 10.53
CA PHE A 299 -3.22 12.41 11.26
C PHE A 299 -1.95 12.63 10.43
N PHE A 300 -1.76 11.84 9.37
CA PHE A 300 -0.64 11.96 8.42
C PHE A 300 -1.15 12.22 6.99
N PRO A 301 -1.85 13.35 6.74
CA PRO A 301 -2.45 13.60 5.45
C PRO A 301 -1.37 13.85 4.38
N VAL A 302 -1.59 13.29 3.20
CA VAL A 302 -0.83 13.65 1.99
C VAL A 302 -1.01 15.13 1.69
N LYS A 303 0.08 15.85 1.42
CA LYS A 303 0.05 17.30 1.13
C LYS A 303 0.55 17.58 -0.29
N VAL A 304 -0.10 18.50 -1.01
CA VAL A 304 0.50 19.06 -2.24
C VAL A 304 1.57 20.07 -1.85
N LYS A 305 2.77 19.92 -2.39
CA LYS A 305 3.88 20.87 -2.24
C LYS A 305 4.32 21.36 -3.60
N GLN A 306 4.89 22.56 -3.66
CA GLN A 306 5.49 23.12 -4.86
C GLN A 306 7.01 23.25 -4.66
N THR A 307 7.76 23.01 -5.73
CA THR A 307 9.19 23.36 -5.80
C THR A 307 9.34 24.85 -6.06
N ASP A 308 10.55 25.39 -5.89
CA ASP A 308 10.87 26.78 -6.23
C ASP A 308 10.62 27.11 -7.71
N LYS A 309 10.60 26.09 -8.58
CA LYS A 309 10.28 26.20 -10.01
C LYS A 309 8.77 26.18 -10.29
N GLY A 310 7.94 26.08 -9.24
CA GLY A 310 6.48 26.02 -9.34
C GLY A 310 5.90 24.65 -9.68
N GLU A 311 6.71 23.58 -9.62
CA GLU A 311 6.24 22.21 -9.93
C GLU A 311 5.58 21.58 -8.70
N SER A 312 4.33 21.14 -8.86
CA SER A 312 3.54 20.54 -7.79
C SER A 312 3.80 19.03 -7.66
N TRP A 313 3.94 18.52 -6.44
CA TRP A 313 4.10 17.09 -6.16
C TRP A 313 3.36 16.68 -4.87
N LEU A 314 3.04 15.38 -4.75
CA LEU A 314 2.42 14.82 -3.55
C LEU A 314 3.48 14.43 -2.52
N ALA A 315 3.54 15.18 -1.43
CA ALA A 315 4.32 14.84 -0.25
C ALA A 315 3.61 13.77 0.57
N ILE A 316 4.19 12.58 0.55
CA ILE A 316 3.73 11.41 1.30
C ILE A 316 4.43 11.38 2.66
N SER A 317 3.71 10.93 3.69
CA SER A 317 4.22 10.78 5.05
C SER A 317 5.44 9.85 5.12
N LYS A 318 6.43 10.22 5.95
CA LYS A 318 7.57 9.37 6.30
C LYS A 318 7.30 8.49 7.52
N VAL A 319 6.30 8.84 8.33
CA VAL A 319 5.90 8.12 9.54
C VAL A 319 4.88 7.02 9.23
N LEU A 320 3.93 7.31 8.34
CA LEU A 320 2.83 6.39 8.01
C LEU A 320 3.29 4.98 7.53
N PRO A 321 4.33 4.82 6.67
CA PRO A 321 4.79 3.48 6.29
C PRO A 321 5.17 2.62 7.50
N TRP A 322 5.87 3.20 8.48
CA TRP A 322 6.31 2.48 9.68
C TRP A 322 5.13 2.06 10.55
N ILE A 323 4.12 2.93 10.70
CA ILE A 323 2.87 2.60 11.39
C ILE A 323 2.16 1.45 10.67
N CYS A 324 1.99 1.54 9.36
CA CYS A 324 1.32 0.53 8.55
C CYS A 324 2.03 -0.83 8.60
N ASP A 325 3.36 -0.85 8.55
CA ASP A 325 4.14 -2.09 8.67
C ASP A 325 3.93 -2.78 10.03
N ASN A 326 3.80 -1.99 11.11
CA ASN A 326 3.46 -2.52 12.43
C ASN A 326 2.04 -3.08 12.49
N LEU A 327 1.06 -2.34 11.95
CA LEU A 327 -0.35 -2.75 11.92
C LEU A 327 -0.53 -4.06 11.15
N VAL A 328 0.07 -4.18 9.96
CA VAL A 328 0.05 -5.40 9.15
C VAL A 328 0.75 -6.57 9.85
N ALA A 329 1.78 -6.30 10.65
CA ALA A 329 2.48 -7.32 11.43
C ALA A 329 1.78 -7.70 12.75
N GLY A 330 0.58 -7.17 13.03
CA GLY A 330 -0.14 -7.41 14.28
C GLY A 330 0.57 -6.86 15.52
N LYS A 331 1.42 -5.83 15.35
CA LYS A 331 2.14 -5.17 16.44
C LYS A 331 1.43 -3.88 16.83
N ALA A 332 1.68 -3.40 18.05
CA ALA A 332 1.30 -2.04 18.44
C ALA A 332 1.86 -1.03 17.43
N TRP A 333 1.08 -0.01 17.06
CA TRP A 333 1.45 0.93 16.00
C TRP A 333 2.78 1.64 16.26
N TYR A 334 3.15 1.82 17.53
CA TYR A 334 4.38 2.48 17.96
C TYR A 334 5.58 1.53 18.12
N ALA A 335 5.44 0.24 17.81
CA ALA A 335 6.52 -0.72 17.98
C ALA A 335 7.77 -0.36 17.15
N GLY A 336 8.95 -0.49 17.75
CA GLY A 336 10.21 -0.14 17.10
C GLY A 336 10.49 1.36 17.02
N PHE A 337 9.74 2.21 17.74
CA PHE A 337 9.97 3.66 17.77
C PHE A 337 11.42 4.04 18.11
N PHE A 338 12.11 3.26 18.95
CA PHE A 338 13.54 3.41 19.22
C PHE A 338 14.39 3.41 17.95
N GLU A 339 14.23 2.40 17.08
CA GLU A 339 14.99 2.26 15.84
C GLU A 339 14.54 3.31 14.81
N PHE A 340 13.22 3.55 14.73
CA PHE A 340 12.65 4.56 13.84
C PHE A 340 13.28 5.94 14.13
N ARG A 341 13.30 6.37 15.40
CA ARG A 341 13.84 7.67 15.81
C ARG A 341 15.35 7.78 15.63
N LYS A 342 16.09 6.67 15.71
CA LYS A 342 17.54 6.66 15.47
C LYS A 342 17.90 6.91 14.01
N ARG A 343 17.04 6.49 13.08
CA ARG A 343 17.27 6.57 11.63
C ARG A 343 16.62 7.79 10.98
N ASN A 344 15.68 8.43 11.67
CA ASN A 344 14.89 9.53 11.14
C ASN A 344 14.94 10.74 12.07
N GLU A 345 14.99 11.94 11.49
CA GLU A 345 14.60 13.14 12.20
C GLU A 345 13.11 13.06 12.59
N MET A 346 12.70 13.87 13.58
CA MET A 346 11.34 13.85 14.08
C MET A 346 10.38 14.57 13.11
N TYR A 347 10.04 13.90 12.01
CA TYR A 347 9.06 14.38 11.04
C TYR A 347 7.63 14.23 11.60
N GLU A 348 6.73 15.12 11.18
CA GLU A 348 5.27 14.97 11.36
C GLU A 348 4.85 14.75 12.84
N ARG A 349 5.55 15.40 13.78
CA ARG A 349 5.33 15.26 15.22
C ARG A 349 3.87 15.49 15.62
N GLY A 350 3.17 16.45 14.99
CA GLY A 350 1.75 16.70 15.26
C GLY A 350 0.90 15.43 15.09
N GLY A 351 1.07 14.71 13.97
CA GLY A 351 0.37 13.46 13.74
C GLY A 351 0.74 12.36 14.74
N LEU A 352 2.00 12.31 15.20
CA LEU A 352 2.40 11.40 16.27
C LEU A 352 1.75 11.74 17.61
N VAL A 353 1.57 13.02 17.93
CA VAL A 353 0.84 13.48 19.12
C VAL A 353 -0.62 13.01 19.03
N ASP A 354 -1.28 13.23 17.89
CA ASP A 354 -2.67 12.83 17.70
C ASP A 354 -2.86 11.32 17.77
N MET A 355 -1.94 10.54 17.20
CA MET A 355 -1.92 9.08 17.32
C MET A 355 -1.86 8.59 18.77
N THR A 356 -1.26 9.35 19.70
CA THR A 356 -1.19 8.91 21.12
C THR A 356 -2.57 8.82 21.79
N ASN A 357 -3.59 9.47 21.22
CA ASN A 357 -4.98 9.33 21.67
C ASN A 357 -5.56 7.93 21.40
N THR A 358 -4.92 7.15 20.52
CA THR A 358 -5.34 5.78 20.15
C THR A 358 -4.70 4.69 21.01
N LEU A 359 -3.83 5.05 21.96
CA LEU A 359 -3.18 4.10 22.87
C LEU A 359 -4.20 3.38 23.74
N ALA A 360 -4.00 2.08 23.95
CA ALA A 360 -4.82 1.28 24.85
C ALA A 360 -4.61 1.72 26.31
N ASP A 361 -5.58 1.44 27.19
CA ASP A 361 -5.56 1.92 28.58
C ASP A 361 -4.26 1.58 29.32
N LYS A 362 -3.75 0.35 29.19
CA LYS A 362 -2.49 -0.08 29.82
C LYS A 362 -1.25 0.65 29.29
N GLU A 363 -1.25 0.98 28.01
CA GLU A 363 -0.18 1.74 27.36
C GLU A 363 -0.23 3.19 27.84
N LYS A 364 -1.44 3.76 27.89
CA LYS A 364 -1.70 5.12 28.37
C LYS A 364 -1.20 5.33 29.80
N THR A 365 -1.36 4.36 30.68
CA THR A 365 -0.83 4.43 32.06
C THR A 365 0.68 4.66 32.10
N LEU A 366 1.47 3.89 31.35
CA LEU A 366 2.93 4.06 31.29
C LEU A 366 3.27 5.39 30.60
N PHE A 367 2.62 5.67 29.47
CA PHE A 367 2.81 6.88 28.68
C PHE A 367 2.61 8.16 29.52
N ASP A 368 1.47 8.28 30.21
CA ASP A 368 1.13 9.45 31.05
C ASP A 368 2.07 9.59 32.26
N THR A 369 2.51 8.45 32.81
CA THR A 369 3.50 8.43 33.89
C THR A 369 4.83 9.03 33.44
N VAL A 370 5.31 8.63 32.26
CA VAL A 370 6.54 9.13 31.65
C VAL A 370 6.39 10.60 31.26
N GLN A 371 5.31 11.00 30.60
CA GLN A 371 5.06 12.41 30.24
C GLN A 371 4.98 13.30 31.48
N GLY A 372 4.30 12.84 32.53
CA GLY A 372 4.23 13.57 33.79
C GLY A 372 5.61 13.78 34.43
N ALA A 373 6.46 12.75 34.39
CA ALA A 373 7.83 12.86 34.90
C ALA A 373 8.70 13.78 34.05
N PHE A 374 8.59 13.68 32.73
CA PHE A 374 9.29 14.56 31.80
C PHE A 374 8.86 16.03 31.96
N SER A 375 7.56 16.28 32.19
CA SER A 375 7.06 17.61 32.53
C SER A 375 7.67 18.19 33.82
N ALA A 376 7.84 17.35 34.85
CA ALA A 376 8.51 17.77 36.10
C ALA A 376 10.00 18.05 35.88
N TYR A 377 10.69 17.23 35.08
CA TYR A 377 12.06 17.46 34.66
C TYR A 377 12.23 18.79 33.91
N LEU A 378 11.39 19.06 32.91
CA LEU A 378 11.43 20.29 32.11
C LEU A 378 11.20 21.53 32.98
N ARG A 379 10.25 21.50 33.93
CA ARG A 379 10.06 22.60 34.89
C ARG A 379 11.33 22.91 35.68
N GLY A 380 12.05 21.88 36.13
CA GLY A 380 13.34 22.05 36.80
C GLY A 380 14.40 22.71 35.91
N GLN A 381 14.46 22.30 34.63
CA GLN A 381 15.38 22.89 33.65
C GLN A 381 15.04 24.34 33.30
N ILE A 382 13.75 24.69 33.20
CA ILE A 382 13.29 26.07 32.99
C ILE A 382 13.75 26.97 34.12
N VAL A 383 13.52 26.56 35.38
CA VAL A 383 13.95 27.33 36.56
C VAL A 383 15.47 27.51 36.57
N GLN A 384 16.23 26.48 36.21
CA GLN A 384 17.69 26.56 36.14
C GLN A 384 18.17 27.50 35.03
N ALA A 385 17.53 27.47 33.85
CA ALA A 385 17.86 28.35 32.73
C ALA A 385 17.56 29.82 33.09
N GLN A 386 16.42 30.10 33.72
CA GLN A 386 16.06 31.42 34.21
C GLN A 386 17.06 31.96 35.24
N LYS A 387 17.49 31.13 36.20
CA LYS A 387 18.54 31.50 37.17
C LYS A 387 19.88 31.83 36.49
N GLN A 388 20.15 31.24 35.33
CA GLN A 388 21.35 31.46 34.52
C GLN A 388 21.17 32.60 33.49
N GLY A 389 20.03 33.30 33.49
CA GLY A 389 19.76 34.39 32.55
C GLY A 389 19.64 33.96 31.09
N ARG A 390 19.39 32.67 30.81
CA ARG A 390 19.29 32.13 29.44
C ARG A 390 17.92 31.52 29.16
N LYS A 391 17.53 31.50 27.89
CA LYS A 391 16.37 30.74 27.42
C LYS A 391 16.70 29.24 27.42
N LEU A 392 15.72 28.40 27.75
CA LEU A 392 15.88 26.95 27.67
C LEU A 392 15.96 26.51 26.20
N ASP A 393 16.95 25.70 25.89
CA ASP A 393 17.03 24.95 24.63
C ASP A 393 16.28 23.63 24.81
N TYR A 394 15.01 23.61 24.37
CA TYR A 394 14.13 22.47 24.54
C TYR A 394 14.60 21.25 23.73
N GLY A 395 15.13 21.46 22.51
CA GLY A 395 15.63 20.37 21.68
C GLY A 395 16.77 19.63 22.38
N ARG A 396 17.79 20.37 22.81
CA ARG A 396 18.95 19.78 23.52
C ARG A 396 18.59 19.12 24.84
N VAL A 397 17.66 19.69 25.61
CA VAL A 397 17.23 19.11 26.89
C VAL A 397 16.40 17.85 26.69
N THR A 398 15.57 17.81 25.65
CA THR A 398 14.77 16.64 25.27
C THR A 398 15.68 15.51 24.77
N ASP A 399 16.59 15.83 23.86
CA ASP A 399 17.57 14.88 23.32
C ASP A 399 18.40 14.25 24.44
N LYS A 400 18.81 15.03 25.44
CA LYS A 400 19.54 14.49 26.61
C LYS A 400 18.77 13.38 27.33
N VAL A 401 17.45 13.52 27.47
CA VAL A 401 16.61 12.48 28.10
C VAL A 401 16.42 11.30 27.15
N ILE A 402 16.18 11.56 25.86
CA ILE A 402 16.10 10.52 24.84
C ILE A 402 17.39 9.67 24.85
N TYR A 403 18.57 10.29 24.78
CA TYR A 403 19.85 9.59 24.84
C TYR A 403 20.02 8.76 26.13
N ARG A 404 19.58 9.30 27.28
CA ARG A 404 19.57 8.56 28.56
C ARG A 404 18.71 7.29 28.47
N MET A 405 17.55 7.36 27.83
CA MET A 405 16.62 6.24 27.65
C MET A 405 17.00 5.28 26.52
N GLN A 406 17.83 5.73 25.57
CA GLN A 406 18.31 4.93 24.45
C GLN A 406 19.55 4.08 24.78
N ARG A 407 20.37 4.52 25.74
CA ARG A 407 21.63 3.84 26.13
C ARG A 407 21.45 2.42 26.67
N PRO A 408 20.42 2.12 27.49
CA PRO A 408 20.23 0.77 28.03
C PRO A 408 20.09 -0.29 26.95
N SER A 409 20.90 -1.34 27.06
CA SER A 409 20.90 -2.48 26.11
C SER A 409 20.21 -3.72 26.69
N THR A 410 20.01 -3.76 28.02
CA THR A 410 19.33 -4.85 28.72
C THR A 410 18.05 -4.38 29.42
N GLN A 411 17.16 -5.32 29.72
CA GLN A 411 15.93 -5.06 30.47
C GLN A 411 16.23 -4.43 31.84
N GLN A 412 17.21 -4.96 32.58
CA GLN A 412 17.55 -4.47 33.92
C GLN A 412 18.13 -3.05 33.88
N GLU A 413 18.98 -2.74 32.90
CA GLU A 413 19.49 -1.38 32.70
C GLU A 413 18.35 -0.41 32.38
N PHE A 414 17.43 -0.80 31.50
CA PHE A 414 16.32 0.06 31.11
C PHE A 414 15.37 0.31 32.30
N ALA A 415 15.02 -0.76 33.03
CA ALA A 415 14.20 -0.66 34.23
C ALA A 415 14.84 0.26 35.28
N THR A 416 16.14 0.11 35.53
CA THR A 416 16.89 0.96 36.48
C THR A 416 16.84 2.43 36.05
N VAL A 417 17.17 2.72 34.79
CA VAL A 417 17.19 4.09 34.27
C VAL A 417 15.81 4.73 34.32
N LEU A 418 14.75 4.00 33.97
CA LEU A 418 13.40 4.52 33.99
C LEU A 418 12.90 4.75 35.43
N VAL A 419 13.07 3.77 36.32
CA VAL A 419 12.66 3.90 37.73
C VAL A 419 13.39 5.06 38.41
N ASP A 420 14.69 5.22 38.15
CA ASP A 420 15.46 6.36 38.64
C ASP A 420 14.90 7.69 38.13
N PHE A 421 14.57 7.76 36.84
CA PHE A 421 13.99 8.96 36.24
C PHE A 421 12.62 9.30 36.85
N LEU A 422 11.72 8.32 36.96
CA LEU A 422 10.38 8.51 37.56
C LEU A 422 10.48 8.88 39.05
N SER A 423 11.44 8.32 39.77
CA SER A 423 11.67 8.59 41.19
C SER A 423 12.23 9.99 41.45
N GLN A 424 13.13 10.46 40.57
CA GLN A 424 13.71 11.80 40.61
C GLN A 424 12.68 12.87 40.23
N PHE A 425 11.83 12.59 39.23
CA PHE A 425 10.88 13.56 38.68
C PHE A 425 9.44 13.09 38.90
N ARG A 426 9.02 13.05 40.17
CA ARG A 426 7.67 12.56 40.54
C ARG A 426 6.56 13.42 39.97
N SER A 427 5.52 12.77 39.45
CA SER A 427 4.35 13.42 38.86
C SER A 427 3.05 12.94 39.52
N LYS A 428 1.94 13.66 39.34
CA LYS A 428 0.63 13.17 39.83
C LYS A 428 0.22 11.89 39.12
N SER A 429 0.54 11.76 37.83
CA SER A 429 0.26 10.58 37.00
C SER A 429 0.96 9.31 37.52
N SER A 430 2.08 9.45 38.22
CA SER A 430 2.82 8.32 38.80
C SER A 430 2.25 7.75 40.11
N ARG A 431 1.14 8.29 40.65
CA ARG A 431 0.58 7.87 41.94
C ARG A 431 -0.32 6.65 41.78
N GLY A 432 -0.03 5.57 42.51
CA GLY A 432 -0.89 4.37 42.57
C GLY A 432 -0.67 3.36 41.44
N VAL A 433 0.11 3.72 40.41
CA VAL A 433 0.31 2.90 39.18
C VAL A 433 1.62 2.10 39.18
N GLY A 434 2.29 2.00 40.35
CA GLY A 434 3.62 1.39 40.45
C GLY A 434 3.67 -0.08 40.04
N LEU A 435 2.60 -0.84 40.29
CA LEU A 435 2.51 -2.25 39.89
C LEU A 435 2.39 -2.40 38.37
N GLU A 436 1.61 -1.53 37.72
CA GLU A 436 1.43 -1.54 36.26
C GLU A 436 2.74 -1.16 35.55
N VAL A 437 3.44 -0.14 36.05
CA VAL A 437 4.78 0.24 35.55
C VAL A 437 5.79 -0.89 35.78
N TYR A 438 5.74 -1.57 36.92
CA TYR A 438 6.60 -2.72 37.20
C TYR A 438 6.38 -3.86 36.20
N GLN A 439 5.11 -4.18 35.86
CA GLN A 439 4.78 -5.20 34.88
C GLN A 439 5.33 -4.87 33.48
N TRP A 440 5.30 -3.60 33.07
CA TRP A 440 5.91 -3.16 31.82
C TRP A 440 7.44 -3.36 31.78
N LEU A 441 8.12 -3.10 32.89
CA LEU A 441 9.58 -3.13 32.94
C LEU A 441 10.14 -4.54 33.12
N HIS A 442 9.46 -5.38 33.89
CA HIS A 442 9.91 -6.74 34.22
C HIS A 442 9.19 -7.84 33.44
N GLY A 443 8.22 -7.49 32.59
CA GLY A 443 7.56 -8.41 31.67
C GLY A 443 8.34 -8.66 30.37
N GLU A 444 7.79 -9.51 29.50
CA GLU A 444 8.37 -9.84 28.19
C GLU A 444 8.41 -8.63 27.23
N ASN A 445 7.60 -7.61 27.49
CA ASN A 445 7.38 -6.45 26.63
C ASN A 445 8.28 -5.24 26.96
N TRP A 446 9.39 -5.40 27.67
CA TRP A 446 10.24 -4.26 28.07
C TRP A 446 10.74 -3.41 26.88
N ARG A 447 10.91 -4.01 25.69
CA ARG A 447 11.25 -3.28 24.46
C ARG A 447 10.12 -2.36 24.00
N GLN A 448 8.87 -2.81 24.10
CA GLN A 448 7.70 -1.98 23.85
C GLN A 448 7.58 -0.88 24.91
N ALA A 449 7.88 -1.18 26.18
CA ALA A 449 7.93 -0.16 27.23
C ALA A 449 8.98 0.93 26.91
N ARG A 450 10.13 0.55 26.35
CA ARG A 450 11.16 1.49 25.86
C ARG A 450 10.65 2.33 24.70
N ASP A 451 10.04 1.71 23.69
CA ASP A 451 9.47 2.44 22.55
C ASP A 451 8.40 3.44 23.01
N LEU A 452 7.51 3.03 23.92
CA LEU A 452 6.45 3.87 24.48
C LEU A 452 7.00 5.01 25.36
N THR A 453 8.05 4.74 26.14
CA THR A 453 8.75 5.76 26.94
C THR A 453 9.38 6.83 26.04
N LEU A 454 10.04 6.41 24.97
CA LEU A 454 10.64 7.32 24.01
C LEU A 454 9.58 8.11 23.26
N LEU A 455 8.48 7.46 22.84
CA LEU A 455 7.34 8.12 22.22
C LEU A 455 6.78 9.20 23.15
N ALA A 456 6.51 8.87 24.42
CA ALA A 456 5.99 9.80 25.42
C ALA A 456 6.83 11.07 25.56
N ILE A 457 8.16 10.92 25.62
CA ILE A 457 9.08 12.06 25.70
C ILE A 457 9.03 12.88 24.41
N ALA A 458 9.03 12.20 23.26
CA ALA A 458 9.18 12.84 21.95
C ALA A 458 7.88 13.54 21.49
N THR A 459 6.71 13.09 21.95
CA THR A 459 5.40 13.70 21.69
C THR A 459 4.91 14.61 22.83
N TYR A 460 5.73 14.90 23.84
CA TYR A 460 5.31 15.76 24.93
C TYR A 460 4.97 17.18 24.45
N THR A 461 3.72 17.63 24.64
CA THR A 461 3.25 19.00 24.42
C THR A 461 2.98 19.68 25.77
N SER A 462 3.36 20.95 25.92
CA SER A 462 3.03 21.70 27.13
C SER A 462 1.69 22.42 26.99
N LYS A 463 0.92 22.50 28.07
CA LYS A 463 -0.39 23.20 28.11
C LYS A 463 -0.34 24.70 27.80
N LYS A 464 0.86 25.28 27.63
CA LYS A 464 1.06 26.70 27.32
C LYS A 464 1.51 26.95 25.87
N GLY A 465 1.54 25.92 25.02
CA GLY A 465 2.05 26.03 23.65
C GLY A 465 3.55 26.32 23.68
N ASP A 466 4.38 25.30 23.95
CA ASP A 466 5.84 25.46 23.88
C ASP A 466 6.34 25.31 22.44
N ALA A 467 7.47 25.97 22.16
CA ALA A 467 8.16 26.09 20.87
C ALA A 467 8.66 24.78 20.20
N LEU A 468 8.22 23.60 20.65
CA LEU A 468 8.38 22.34 19.90
C LEU A 468 7.28 22.19 18.83
N ASP A 469 6.25 23.03 18.88
CA ASP A 469 5.24 23.16 17.84
C ASP A 469 5.79 24.13 16.77
N GLY A 470 6.29 23.60 15.65
CA GLY A 470 6.37 24.39 14.42
C GLY A 470 7.75 24.79 13.88
N GLN A 471 8.68 23.84 13.73
CA GLN A 471 9.51 23.86 12.53
C GLN A 471 9.33 22.52 11.81
N ASP A 472 8.43 22.50 10.83
CA ASP A 472 8.54 21.56 9.73
C ASP A 472 9.95 21.75 9.15
N VAL A 473 10.83 20.75 9.34
CA VAL A 473 12.14 20.75 8.70
C VAL A 473 11.88 20.86 7.19
N PRO A 474 12.50 21.81 6.46
CA PRO A 474 12.48 21.79 5.01
C PRO A 474 12.92 20.40 4.58
N ILE A 475 12.07 19.69 3.84
CA ILE A 475 12.48 18.45 3.21
C ILE A 475 13.43 18.87 2.07
N GLU A 476 14.68 19.18 2.40
CA GLU A 476 15.77 19.14 1.43
C GLU A 476 15.99 17.68 1.08
N SER A 477 15.30 17.25 0.04
CA SER A 477 15.93 16.61 -1.10
C SER A 477 14.81 16.42 -2.13
N SER A 478 14.77 17.30 -3.12
CA SER A 478 14.47 16.82 -4.47
C SER A 478 15.33 15.57 -4.70
N PRO A 479 14.85 14.54 -5.41
CA PRO A 479 15.80 13.71 -6.13
C PRO A 479 16.50 14.66 -7.10
N GLU A 480 17.66 15.21 -6.69
CA GLU A 480 18.60 15.74 -7.66
C GLU A 480 18.86 14.59 -8.62
N SER A 481 18.38 14.82 -9.83
CA SER A 481 18.92 14.32 -11.08
C SER A 481 20.27 13.63 -10.94
N GLU A 482 20.25 12.31 -10.84
CA GLU A 482 21.20 11.48 -11.55
C GLU A 482 20.41 10.65 -12.57
N GLU A 483 20.83 10.83 -13.83
CA GLU A 483 20.41 10.15 -15.06
C GLU A 483 19.12 10.62 -15.73
N SER A 484 19.30 11.69 -16.49
CA SER A 484 18.65 11.90 -17.79
C SER A 484 18.84 10.68 -18.69
N ASP A 485 17.92 9.72 -18.65
CA ASP A 485 17.80 8.71 -19.70
C ASP A 485 16.65 9.09 -20.64
N VAL A 486 16.95 10.06 -21.50
CA VAL A 486 16.35 10.15 -22.83
C VAL A 486 16.84 8.92 -23.58
N TYR A 487 16.09 7.82 -23.53
CA TYR A 487 16.31 6.74 -24.48
C TYR A 487 15.54 7.04 -25.77
N GLU A 488 16.21 7.75 -26.67
CA GLU A 488 16.10 7.49 -28.10
C GLU A 488 16.47 6.02 -28.33
N PHE A 489 15.54 5.21 -28.83
CA PHE A 489 15.92 3.97 -29.51
C PHE A 489 15.94 4.26 -31.00
N SER A 490 17.15 4.46 -31.51
CA SER A 490 17.45 4.35 -32.92
C SER A 490 17.39 2.87 -33.32
N THR A 491 16.61 2.59 -34.37
CA THR A 491 16.49 1.36 -35.19
C THR A 491 15.97 0.07 -34.55
#